data_AF-A0A7V2QFF8-F1
#
_entry.id   AF-A0A7V2QFF8-F1
#
_cell.length_a   1.000
_cell.length_b   1.000
_cell.length_c   1.000
_cell.angle_alpha   90.00
_cell.angle_beta   90.00
_cell.angle_gamma   90.00
#
_symmetry.space_group_name_H-M   'P 1'
#
loop_
_entity.id
_entity.type
_entity.pdbx_description
1 polymer ?
#
loop_
_entity_poly.entity_id
_entity_poly.type
_entity_poly.pdbx_seq_one_letter_code
_entity_poly.pdbx_strand_id
1 'polypeptide(L)'
;MSVTALVILSVSVVGGLVLIVIGLLGSREEATVEERLTQLGTLERPPSLEEIELSQPFSERVLRPWLRKLAEYIARFTPEQTLARTRRNLELAGLIYRVRPAEFIAVRYLLMGVMGALAIAVASKSDASPLQKVGMIAVTAALGHFLPVLWLGSRINRRKREILKALPDALDLLTICVEAGLGFDAAMAKVVEKWDNELSEGFARVLQEIRLGKLRREALREMADTVDLPDFSTFVAAIIQAEQLGVSIAKVLRIQSDQMRVRRRQRAEEEARKAPVKIMLPAVLLIFPALFAIILGPAAINLMDILGGSNIMGP
;
A
#
# COMPACT_ATOMS: atom_id res chain seq x y z
N MET A 1 -37.98 7.59 2.37
CA MET A 1 -36.71 7.58 1.61
C MET A 1 -36.65 6.30 0.81
N SER A 2 -36.49 6.38 -0.50
CA SER A 2 -36.35 5.20 -1.35
C SER A 2 -35.11 4.39 -0.93
N VAL A 3 -35.15 3.07 -1.09
CA VAL A 3 -34.01 2.17 -0.81
C VAL A 3 -32.74 2.65 -1.54
N THR A 4 -32.90 3.21 -2.74
CA THR A 4 -31.82 3.82 -3.53
C THR A 4 -31.15 5.02 -2.84
N ALA A 5 -31.93 5.91 -2.19
CA ALA A 5 -31.36 7.04 -1.45
C ALA A 5 -30.58 6.58 -0.22
N LEU A 6 -30.99 5.47 0.39
CA LEU A 6 -30.32 4.90 1.57
C LEU A 6 -29.04 4.15 1.18
N VAL A 7 -29.01 3.53 0.00
CA VAL A 7 -27.80 2.92 -0.60
C VAL A 7 -26.80 3.99 -1.04
N ILE A 8 -27.24 5.11 -1.62
CA ILE A 8 -26.34 6.20 -2.00
C ILE A 8 -25.75 6.85 -0.75
N LEU A 9 -26.59 7.13 0.26
CA LEU A 9 -26.13 7.67 1.54
C LEU A 9 -25.14 6.71 2.23
N SER A 10 -25.39 5.40 2.18
CA SER A 10 -24.48 4.42 2.77
C SER A 10 -23.13 4.41 2.07
N VAL A 11 -23.10 4.38 0.74
CA VAL A 11 -21.86 4.47 -0.05
C VAL A 11 -21.11 5.77 0.20
N SER A 12 -21.80 6.91 0.32
CA SER A 12 -21.18 8.20 0.63
C SER A 12 -20.60 8.26 2.05
N VAL A 13 -21.30 7.71 3.05
CA VAL A 13 -20.80 7.63 4.43
C VAL A 13 -19.61 6.70 4.53
N VAL A 14 -19.62 5.57 3.80
CA VAL A 14 -18.46 4.66 3.68
C VAL A 14 -17.29 5.35 3.05
N GLY A 15 -17.49 5.97 1.88
CA GLY A 15 -16.45 6.69 1.18
C GLY A 15 -15.85 7.78 2.06
N GLY A 16 -16.69 8.56 2.74
CA GLY A 16 -16.27 9.58 3.69
C GLY A 16 -15.49 9.03 4.87
N LEU A 17 -15.97 7.97 5.53
CA LEU A 17 -15.29 7.34 6.66
C LEU A 17 -13.94 6.72 6.25
N VAL A 18 -13.88 6.09 5.07
CA VAL A 18 -12.67 5.53 4.50
C VAL A 18 -11.67 6.63 4.15
N LEU A 19 -12.13 7.74 3.55
CA LEU A 19 -11.28 8.89 3.25
C LEU A 19 -10.77 9.58 4.52
N ILE A 20 -11.59 9.72 5.56
CA ILE A 20 -11.19 10.26 6.87
C ILE A 20 -10.14 9.34 7.51
N VAL A 21 -10.35 8.02 7.47
CA VAL A 21 -9.40 7.04 8.00
C VAL A 21 -8.09 7.07 7.21
N ILE A 22 -8.14 7.09 5.88
CA ILE A 22 -6.94 7.17 5.04
C ILE A 22 -6.22 8.51 5.25
N GLY A 23 -6.94 9.63 5.39
CA GLY A 23 -6.38 10.95 5.67
C GLY A 23 -5.72 11.02 7.06
N LEU A 24 -6.34 10.41 8.07
CA LEU A 24 -5.79 10.27 9.43
C LEU A 24 -4.54 9.39 9.48
N LEU A 25 -4.45 8.37 8.63
CA LEU A 25 -3.30 7.45 8.57
C LEU A 25 -2.21 7.93 7.57
N GLY A 26 -2.52 8.92 6.73
CA GLY A 26 -1.71 9.30 5.57
C GLY A 26 -1.15 10.72 5.58
N SER A 27 -1.54 11.59 6.52
CA SER A 27 -1.05 12.97 6.59
C SER A 27 0.42 13.02 7.02
N ARG A 28 1.30 13.14 6.02
CA ARG A 28 2.58 13.85 6.13
C ARG A 28 2.23 15.32 6.33
N GLU A 29 2.22 15.80 7.57
CA GLU A 29 2.45 17.22 7.80
C GLU A 29 3.93 17.37 8.11
N GLU A 30 4.74 17.27 7.06
CA GLU A 30 6.12 17.78 7.08
C GLU A 30 6.01 19.30 7.08
N ALA A 31 5.63 19.88 8.21
CA ALA A 31 5.96 21.27 8.47
C ALA A 31 7.48 21.34 8.42
N THR A 32 7.99 21.93 7.34
CA THR A 32 9.41 21.94 7.05
C THR A 32 10.05 22.71 8.20
N VAL A 33 11.13 22.19 8.80
CA VAL A 33 11.80 22.88 9.93
C VAL A 33 12.16 24.31 9.55
N GLU A 34 12.42 24.55 8.26
CA GLU A 34 12.65 25.85 7.64
C GLU A 34 11.41 26.78 7.64
N GLU A 35 10.20 26.24 7.49
CA GLU A 35 8.91 26.93 7.63
C GLU A 35 8.62 27.28 9.10
N ARG A 36 9.02 26.41 10.03
CA ARG A 36 8.99 26.66 11.48
C ARG A 36 10.02 27.70 11.92
N LEU A 37 11.20 27.72 11.29
CA LEU A 37 12.27 28.70 11.59
C LEU A 37 11.98 30.08 10.98
N THR A 38 11.36 30.15 9.80
CA THR A 38 10.89 31.41 9.20
C THR A 38 9.69 31.99 9.95
N GLN A 39 8.81 31.16 10.49
CA GLN A 39 7.78 31.60 11.45
C GLN A 39 8.39 32.10 12.76
N LEU A 40 9.44 31.47 13.30
CA LEU A 40 10.11 31.93 14.53
C LEU A 40 10.92 33.22 14.36
N GLY A 41 11.44 33.49 13.15
CA GLY A 41 12.17 34.73 12.84
C GLY A 41 11.28 35.98 12.71
N THR A 42 9.95 35.82 12.66
CA THR A 42 8.99 36.91 12.40
C THR A 42 8.06 37.22 13.60
N LEU A 43 8.21 36.53 14.72
CA LEU A 43 7.35 36.68 15.89
C LEU A 43 7.97 37.58 16.97
N GLU A 44 7.61 38.87 16.99
CA GLU A 44 7.79 39.75 18.17
C GLU A 44 6.82 39.43 19.32
N ARG A 45 5.91 38.47 19.14
CA ARG A 45 4.97 38.00 20.17
C ARG A 45 4.91 36.47 20.16
N PRO A 46 5.00 35.78 21.30
CA PRO A 46 4.74 34.35 21.35
C PRO A 46 3.30 34.09 20.87
N PRO A 47 3.08 33.20 19.90
CA PRO A 47 1.75 32.90 19.39
C PRO A 47 0.89 32.35 20.53
N SER A 48 -0.32 32.88 20.65
CA SER A 48 -1.26 32.49 21.70
C SER A 48 -1.70 31.02 21.50
N LEU A 49 -1.94 30.31 22.61
CA LEU A 49 -2.35 28.89 22.63
C LEU A 49 -3.61 28.62 21.76
N GLU A 50 -4.41 29.64 21.49
CA GLU A 50 -5.65 29.59 20.71
C GLU A 50 -5.41 29.46 19.19
N GLU A 51 -4.39 30.13 18.64
CA GLU A 51 -4.04 30.02 17.20
C GLU A 51 -3.30 28.70 16.88
N ILE A 52 -2.61 28.12 17.86
CA ILE A 52 -2.02 26.77 17.77
C ILE A 52 -3.11 25.68 17.84
N GLU A 53 -4.22 25.94 18.53
CA GLU A 53 -5.38 25.04 18.59
C GLU A 53 -6.29 25.10 17.34
N LEU A 54 -6.30 26.23 16.63
CA LEU A 54 -7.13 26.46 15.45
C LEU A 54 -6.52 25.92 14.14
N SER A 55 -5.20 25.66 14.11
CA SER A 55 -4.50 25.08 12.95
C SER A 55 -4.45 23.55 12.94
N GLN A 56 -4.80 22.89 14.05
CA GLN A 56 -4.90 21.42 14.08
C GLN A 56 -6.23 20.95 13.46
N PRO A 57 -6.22 20.02 12.50
CA PRO A 57 -7.46 19.53 11.91
C PRO A 57 -8.35 18.89 12.98
N PHE A 58 -9.67 19.11 12.89
CA PHE A 58 -10.69 18.57 13.82
C PHE A 58 -10.50 17.07 14.15
N SER A 59 -9.92 16.33 13.20
CA SER A 59 -9.59 14.92 13.31
C SER A 59 -8.50 14.58 14.36
N GLU A 60 -7.58 15.49 14.65
CA GLU A 60 -6.59 15.30 15.72
C GLU A 60 -7.14 15.61 17.11
N ARG A 61 -8.04 16.59 17.21
CA ARG A 61 -8.62 17.03 18.48
C ARG A 61 -9.69 16.09 19.02
N VAL A 62 -10.56 15.54 18.15
CA VAL A 62 -11.74 14.78 18.58
C VAL A 62 -11.63 13.28 18.22
N LEU A 63 -11.18 12.97 17.00
CA LEU A 63 -11.16 11.58 16.50
C LEU A 63 -9.99 10.76 17.07
N ARG A 64 -8.76 11.30 17.15
CA ARG A 64 -7.61 10.56 17.70
C ARG A 64 -7.77 10.15 19.18
N PRO A 65 -8.23 11.02 20.12
CA PRO A 65 -8.37 10.64 21.52
C PRO A 65 -9.43 9.57 21.74
N TRP A 66 -10.55 9.66 21.02
CA TRP A 66 -11.60 8.66 21.06
C TRP A 66 -11.13 7.33 20.46
N LEU A 67 -10.41 7.38 19.33
CA LEU A 67 -9.84 6.19 18.69
C LEU A 67 -8.84 5.46 19.60
N ARG A 68 -8.00 6.19 20.36
CA ARG A 68 -7.06 5.59 21.33
C ARG A 68 -7.78 4.85 22.45
N LYS A 69 -8.82 5.45 23.05
CA LYS A 69 -9.64 4.79 24.08
C LYS A 69 -10.33 3.54 23.55
N LEU A 70 -10.87 3.62 22.33
CA LEU A 70 -11.47 2.48 21.65
C LEU A 70 -10.43 1.39 21.35
N ALA A 71 -9.23 1.78 20.93
CA ALA A 71 -8.11 0.87 20.67
C ALA A 71 -7.64 0.16 21.94
N GLU A 72 -7.56 0.83 23.07
CA GLU A 72 -7.22 0.21 24.36
C GLU A 72 -8.29 -0.80 24.81
N TYR A 73 -9.57 -0.47 24.61
CA TYR A 73 -10.68 -1.39 24.91
C TYR A 73 -10.65 -2.63 24.02
N ILE A 74 -10.50 -2.44 22.70
CA ILE A 74 -10.44 -3.52 21.71
C ILE A 74 -9.16 -4.36 21.89
N ALA A 75 -8.03 -3.74 22.24
CA ALA A 75 -6.77 -4.44 22.43
C ALA A 75 -6.84 -5.49 23.55
N ARG A 76 -7.62 -5.26 24.61
CA ARG A 76 -7.82 -6.24 25.70
C ARG A 76 -8.48 -7.54 25.22
N PHE A 77 -9.28 -7.47 24.16
CA PHE A 77 -9.96 -8.62 23.57
C PHE A 77 -9.30 -9.10 22.28
N THR A 78 -8.21 -8.46 21.85
CA THR A 78 -7.53 -8.81 20.61
C THR A 78 -6.45 -9.86 20.89
N PRO A 79 -6.46 -11.00 20.18
CA PRO A 79 -5.39 -12.00 20.32
C PRO A 79 -4.02 -11.41 20.00
N GLU A 80 -3.00 -11.76 20.80
CA GLU A 80 -1.61 -11.28 20.60
C GLU A 80 -1.07 -11.58 19.19
N GLN A 81 -1.47 -12.71 18.61
CA GLN A 81 -1.10 -13.08 17.24
C GLN A 81 -1.58 -12.05 16.19
N THR A 82 -2.77 -11.47 16.39
CA THR A 82 -3.32 -10.46 15.48
C THR A 82 -2.57 -9.14 15.60
N LEU A 83 -2.19 -8.77 16.82
CA LEU A 83 -1.35 -7.60 17.09
C LEU A 83 0.03 -7.76 16.46
N ALA A 84 0.69 -8.91 16.65
CA ALA A 84 2.00 -9.20 16.07
C ALA A 84 1.97 -9.17 14.53
N ARG A 85 0.96 -9.80 13.90
CA ARG A 85 0.79 -9.75 12.43
C ARG A 85 0.54 -8.33 11.92
N THR A 86 -0.31 -7.57 12.62
CA THR A 86 -0.62 -6.18 12.24
C THR A 86 0.62 -5.31 12.37
N ARG A 87 1.37 -5.45 13.47
CA ARG A 87 2.65 -4.78 13.69
C ARG A 87 3.62 -5.06 12.55
N ARG A 88 3.83 -6.34 12.20
CA ARG A 88 4.70 -6.72 11.10
C ARG A 88 4.25 -6.10 9.77
N ASN A 89 2.95 -6.12 9.46
CA ASN A 89 2.44 -5.52 8.23
C ASN A 89 2.59 -3.98 8.21
N LEU A 90 2.44 -3.32 9.36
CA LEU A 90 2.68 -1.88 9.48
C LEU A 90 4.17 -1.53 9.35
N GLU A 91 5.06 -2.37 9.88
CA GLU A 91 6.51 -2.25 9.66
C GLU A 91 6.82 -2.37 8.16
N LEU A 92 6.36 -3.42 7.49
CA LEU A 92 6.51 -3.62 6.05
C LEU A 92 5.95 -2.43 5.23
N ALA A 93 4.84 -1.85 5.68
CA ALA A 93 4.23 -0.68 5.04
C ALA A 93 4.96 0.64 5.32
N GLY A 94 5.91 0.67 6.26
CA GLY A 94 6.63 1.88 6.67
C GLY A 94 5.85 2.77 7.64
N LEU A 95 4.72 2.29 8.17
CA LEU A 95 3.76 3.07 8.95
C LEU A 95 3.87 2.88 10.47
N ILE A 96 4.79 2.04 10.95
CA ILE A 96 4.88 1.68 12.39
C ILE A 96 5.05 2.89 13.33
N TYR A 97 5.74 3.94 12.88
CA TYR A 97 5.92 5.18 13.66
C TYR A 97 4.76 6.17 13.51
N ARG A 98 3.89 5.97 12.50
CA ARG A 98 2.75 6.84 12.22
C ARG A 98 1.47 6.31 12.87
N VAL A 99 1.34 4.99 12.95
CA VAL A 99 0.11 4.30 13.36
C VAL A 99 0.44 3.18 14.33
N ARG A 100 -0.20 3.18 15.51
CA ARG A 100 -0.03 2.07 16.45
C ARG A 100 -0.81 0.84 15.95
N PRO A 101 -0.31 -0.40 16.14
CA PRO A 101 -1.02 -1.61 15.72
C PRO A 101 -2.44 -1.70 16.30
N ALA A 102 -2.62 -1.29 17.56
CA ALA A 102 -3.93 -1.26 18.22
C ALA A 102 -4.88 -0.25 17.57
N GLU A 103 -4.40 0.93 17.17
CA GLU A 103 -5.21 1.95 16.48
C GLU A 103 -5.70 1.44 15.12
N PHE A 104 -4.84 0.75 14.36
CA PHE A 104 -5.23 0.15 13.09
C PHE A 104 -6.30 -0.95 13.26
N ILE A 105 -6.14 -1.80 14.28
CA ILE A 105 -7.13 -2.84 14.61
C ILE A 105 -8.46 -2.22 15.04
N ALA A 106 -8.43 -1.14 15.83
CA ALA A 106 -9.62 -0.41 16.24
C ALA A 106 -10.36 0.16 15.04
N VAL A 107 -9.65 0.80 14.12
CA VAL A 107 -10.21 1.29 12.85
C VAL A 107 -10.86 0.15 12.06
N ARG A 108 -10.21 -1.02 11.97
CA ARG A 108 -10.76 -2.18 11.25
C ARG A 108 -12.08 -2.66 11.84
N TYR A 109 -12.16 -2.80 13.17
CA TYR A 109 -13.40 -3.25 13.82
C TYR A 109 -14.46 -2.15 13.87
N LEU A 110 -14.08 -0.89 13.98
CA LEU A 110 -14.99 0.24 13.86
C LEU A 110 -15.64 0.27 12.48
N LEU A 111 -14.84 0.11 11.41
CA LEU A 111 -15.34 0.02 10.04
C LEU A 111 -16.29 -1.17 9.86
N MET A 112 -15.91 -2.35 10.35
CA MET A 112 -16.80 -3.52 10.34
C MET A 112 -18.13 -3.25 11.07
N GLY A 113 -18.08 -2.62 12.24
CA GLY A 113 -19.26 -2.30 13.05
C GLY A 113 -20.17 -1.25 12.40
N VAL A 114 -19.60 -0.15 11.90
CA VAL A 114 -20.36 0.89 11.18
C VAL A 114 -20.99 0.31 9.91
N MET A 115 -20.26 -0.55 9.19
CA MET A 115 -20.79 -1.23 8.00
C MET A 115 -21.89 -2.23 8.29
N GLY A 116 -21.73 -3.02 9.36
CA GLY A 116 -22.77 -3.92 9.82
C GLY A 116 -24.03 -3.16 10.23
N ALA A 117 -23.89 -2.11 11.05
CA ALA A 117 -25.01 -1.29 11.52
C ALA A 117 -25.76 -0.61 10.37
N LEU A 118 -25.02 -0.08 9.40
CA LEU A 118 -25.58 0.54 8.21
C LEU A 118 -26.33 -0.49 7.34
N ALA A 119 -25.76 -1.68 7.15
CA ALA A 119 -26.41 -2.76 6.43
C ALA A 119 -27.70 -3.24 7.13
N ILE A 120 -27.71 -3.29 8.47
CA ILE A 120 -28.91 -3.59 9.25
C ILE A 120 -29.97 -2.51 9.00
N ALA A 121 -29.62 -1.23 9.10
CA ALA A 121 -30.56 -0.12 8.89
C ALA A 121 -31.17 -0.12 7.47
N VAL A 122 -30.38 -0.51 6.45
CA VAL A 122 -30.87 -0.72 5.08
C VAL A 122 -31.79 -1.94 5.01
N ALA A 123 -31.37 -3.07 5.59
CA ALA A 123 -32.12 -4.34 5.59
C ALA A 123 -33.47 -4.22 6.29
N SER A 124 -33.56 -3.44 7.36
CA SER A 124 -34.81 -3.20 8.10
C SER A 124 -35.86 -2.47 7.27
N LYS A 125 -35.44 -1.70 6.26
CA LYS A 125 -36.31 -0.89 5.39
C LYS A 125 -36.54 -1.50 4.01
N SER A 126 -35.96 -2.66 3.73
CA SER A 126 -36.16 -3.37 2.46
C SER A 126 -37.20 -4.49 2.60
N ASP A 127 -37.96 -4.71 1.52
CA ASP A 127 -38.90 -5.85 1.40
C ASP A 127 -38.18 -7.16 1.01
N ALA A 128 -36.86 -7.22 1.19
CA ALA A 128 -36.05 -8.39 0.86
C ALA A 128 -36.40 -9.59 1.76
N SER A 129 -36.13 -10.80 1.26
CA SER A 129 -36.31 -12.00 2.08
C SER A 129 -35.35 -12.03 3.27
N PRO A 130 -35.67 -12.73 4.38
CA PRO A 130 -34.76 -12.82 5.54
C PRO A 130 -33.36 -13.32 5.17
N LEU A 131 -33.27 -14.27 4.22
CA LEU A 131 -32.00 -14.78 3.72
C LEU A 131 -31.18 -13.70 2.98
N GLN A 132 -31.83 -12.89 2.15
CA GLN A 132 -31.17 -11.78 1.45
C GLN A 132 -30.68 -10.70 2.42
N LYS A 133 -31.44 -10.41 3.49
CA LYS A 133 -31.04 -9.45 4.53
C LYS A 133 -29.80 -9.91 5.27
N VAL A 134 -29.75 -11.18 5.69
CA VAL A 134 -28.57 -11.77 6.34
C VAL A 134 -27.37 -11.76 5.39
N GLY A 135 -27.56 -12.15 4.13
CA GLY A 135 -26.50 -12.11 3.12
C GLY A 135 -25.92 -10.71 2.92
N MET A 136 -26.77 -9.69 2.82
CA MET A 136 -26.33 -8.30 2.69
C MET A 136 -25.53 -7.84 3.91
N ILE A 137 -26.02 -8.07 5.13
CA ILE A 137 -25.30 -7.69 6.35
C ILE A 137 -23.93 -8.37 6.41
N ALA A 138 -23.88 -9.68 6.13
CA ALA A 138 -22.64 -10.45 6.14
C ALA A 138 -21.63 -9.91 5.13
N VAL A 139 -22.04 -9.65 3.88
CA VAL A 139 -21.15 -9.12 2.83
C VAL A 139 -20.66 -7.73 3.19
N THR A 140 -21.52 -6.82 3.63
CA THR A 140 -21.12 -5.44 3.93
C THR A 140 -20.20 -5.36 5.15
N ALA A 141 -20.47 -6.15 6.20
CA ALA A 141 -19.59 -6.25 7.36
C ALA A 141 -18.22 -6.86 6.99
N ALA A 142 -18.21 -7.91 6.15
CA ALA A 142 -16.98 -8.49 5.63
C ALA A 142 -16.17 -7.45 4.84
N LEU A 143 -16.80 -6.67 3.96
CA LEU A 143 -16.13 -5.59 3.23
C LEU A 143 -15.51 -4.56 4.19
N GLY A 144 -16.23 -4.15 5.25
CA GLY A 144 -15.69 -3.25 6.27
C GLY A 144 -14.44 -3.79 6.98
N HIS A 145 -14.36 -5.11 7.18
CA HIS A 145 -13.20 -5.77 7.77
C HIS A 145 -12.03 -5.95 6.79
N PHE A 146 -12.30 -6.36 5.55
CA PHE A 146 -11.28 -6.68 4.56
C PHE A 146 -10.68 -5.43 3.90
N LEU A 147 -11.43 -4.33 3.80
CA LEU A 147 -10.99 -3.13 3.09
C LEU A 147 -9.68 -2.54 3.65
N PRO A 148 -9.49 -2.34 4.98
CA PRO A 148 -8.23 -1.87 5.53
C PRO A 148 -7.06 -2.84 5.31
N VAL A 149 -7.34 -4.14 5.34
CA VAL A 149 -6.33 -5.19 5.14
C VAL A 149 -5.82 -5.17 3.70
N LEU A 150 -6.73 -5.08 2.73
CA LEU A 150 -6.38 -4.97 1.31
C LEU A 150 -5.64 -3.67 1.01
N TRP A 151 -6.07 -2.55 1.62
CA TRP A 151 -5.37 -1.27 1.51
C TRP A 151 -3.94 -1.35 2.03
N LEU A 152 -3.73 -1.95 3.21
CA LEU A 152 -2.41 -2.13 3.80
C LEU A 152 -1.52 -3.02 2.92
N GLY A 153 -2.04 -4.14 2.43
CA GLY A 153 -1.32 -5.02 1.50
C GLY A 153 -0.94 -4.30 0.20
N SER A 154 -1.84 -3.49 -0.35
CA SER A 154 -1.55 -2.66 -1.54
C SER A 154 -0.46 -1.64 -1.26
N ARG A 155 -0.48 -1.00 -0.08
CA ARG A 155 0.55 -0.03 0.34
C ARG A 155 1.92 -0.69 0.50
N ILE A 156 2.01 -1.87 1.13
CA ILE A 156 3.24 -2.65 1.25
C ILE A 156 3.80 -2.94 -0.15
N ASN A 157 2.97 -3.47 -1.05
CA ASN A 157 3.40 -3.80 -2.41
C ASN A 157 3.81 -2.56 -3.21
N ARG A 158 3.14 -1.41 -3.02
CA ARG A 158 3.52 -0.15 -3.66
C ARG A 158 4.90 0.31 -3.17
N ARG A 159 5.12 0.34 -1.86
CA ARG A 159 6.39 0.70 -1.24
C ARG A 159 7.53 -0.19 -1.71
N LYS A 160 7.34 -1.52 -1.70
CA LYS A 160 8.31 -2.48 -2.22
C LYS A 160 8.68 -2.19 -3.69
N ARG A 161 7.69 -1.89 -4.54
CA ARG A 161 7.95 -1.54 -5.95
C ARG A 161 8.70 -0.21 -6.10
N GLU A 162 8.38 0.79 -5.30
CA GLU A 162 9.07 2.09 -5.29
C GLU A 162 10.54 1.93 -4.90
N ILE A 163 10.81 1.21 -3.80
CA ILE A 163 12.17 0.92 -3.35
C ILE A 163 12.94 0.11 -4.41
N LEU A 164 12.34 -0.93 -4.98
CA LEU A 164 12.98 -1.76 -6.00
C LEU A 164 13.38 -0.96 -7.25
N LYS A 165 12.58 0.05 -7.62
CA LYS A 165 12.86 0.93 -8.76
C LYS A 165 13.97 1.94 -8.44
N ALA A 166 14.01 2.48 -7.23
CA ALA A 166 14.99 3.47 -6.80
C ALA A 166 16.35 2.86 -6.43
N LEU A 167 16.39 1.58 -6.07
CA LEU A 167 17.58 0.92 -5.56
C LEU A 167 18.82 0.99 -6.49
N PRO A 168 18.74 0.68 -7.80
CA PRO A 168 19.91 0.75 -8.68
C PRO A 168 20.54 2.14 -8.72
N ASP A 169 19.71 3.18 -8.87
CA ASP A 169 20.16 4.56 -8.99
C ASP A 169 20.77 5.06 -7.65
N ALA A 170 20.23 4.61 -6.52
CA ALA A 170 20.80 4.88 -5.20
C ALA A 170 22.15 4.18 -5.00
N LEU A 171 22.30 2.92 -5.43
CA LEU A 171 23.59 2.20 -5.36
C LEU A 171 24.66 2.86 -6.23
N ASP A 172 24.28 3.38 -7.39
CA ASP A 172 25.19 4.14 -8.25
C ASP A 172 25.70 5.40 -7.54
N LEU A 173 24.82 6.18 -6.91
CA LEU A 173 25.27 7.36 -6.15
C LEU A 173 26.14 6.98 -4.95
N LEU A 174 25.75 5.93 -4.21
CA LEU A 174 26.58 5.42 -3.10
C LEU A 174 27.98 5.03 -3.59
N THR A 175 28.06 4.33 -4.73
CA THR A 175 29.34 3.90 -5.33
C THR A 175 30.21 5.12 -5.63
N ILE A 176 29.66 6.11 -6.35
CA ILE A 176 30.39 7.34 -6.73
C ILE A 176 30.87 8.09 -5.49
N CYS A 177 30.01 8.26 -4.48
CA CYS A 177 30.36 8.95 -3.25
C CYS A 177 31.47 8.24 -2.46
N VAL A 178 31.40 6.91 -2.33
CA VAL A 178 32.41 6.14 -1.58
C VAL A 178 33.72 6.03 -2.38
N GLU A 179 33.68 5.90 -3.71
CA GLU A 179 34.87 5.97 -4.57
C GLU A 179 35.54 7.35 -4.51
N ALA A 180 34.77 8.42 -4.31
CA ALA A 180 35.27 9.77 -4.06
C ALA A 180 35.84 9.98 -2.64
N GLY A 181 35.86 8.94 -1.80
CA GLY A 181 36.44 8.96 -0.46
C GLY A 181 35.48 9.32 0.67
N LEU A 182 34.18 9.46 0.40
CA LEU A 182 33.21 9.63 1.49
C LEU A 182 33.04 8.33 2.28
N GLY A 183 32.90 8.45 3.60
CA GLY A 183 32.45 7.35 4.43
C GLY A 183 31.04 6.89 4.03
N PHE A 184 30.73 5.61 4.24
CA PHE A 184 29.45 5.03 3.81
C PHE A 184 28.22 5.76 4.36
N ASP A 185 28.25 6.21 5.63
CA ASP A 185 27.16 6.98 6.22
C ASP A 185 26.98 8.35 5.56
N ALA A 186 28.08 9.02 5.19
CA ALA A 186 28.04 10.29 4.47
C ALA A 186 27.52 10.09 3.03
N ALA A 187 27.88 8.98 2.39
CA ALA A 187 27.33 8.60 1.08
C ALA A 187 25.81 8.33 1.17
N MET A 188 25.34 7.62 2.21
CA MET A 188 23.91 7.44 2.47
C MET A 188 23.21 8.78 2.66
N ALA A 189 23.82 9.73 3.39
CA ALA A 189 23.26 11.07 3.55
C ALA A 189 23.11 11.80 2.20
N LYS A 190 24.02 11.61 1.24
CA LYS A 190 23.86 12.14 -0.13
C LYS A 190 22.69 11.54 -0.89
N VAL A 191 22.38 10.26 -0.68
CA VAL A 191 21.16 9.67 -1.25
C VAL A 191 19.91 10.31 -0.63
N VAL A 192 19.91 10.54 0.68
CA VAL A 192 18.81 11.20 1.39
C VAL A 192 18.60 12.63 0.91
N GLU A 193 19.67 13.38 0.68
CA GLU A 193 19.60 14.76 0.16
C GLU A 193 19.10 14.82 -1.29
N LYS A 194 19.37 13.78 -2.10
CA LYS A 194 19.14 13.81 -3.55
C LYS A 194 17.71 13.43 -3.95
N TRP A 195 17.04 12.57 -3.19
CA TRP A 195 15.72 12.05 -3.52
C TRP A 195 14.76 12.12 -2.32
N ASP A 196 13.48 12.39 -2.59
CA ASP A 196 12.38 12.18 -1.63
C ASP A 196 11.54 10.97 -2.08
N ASN A 197 11.90 9.81 -1.56
CA ASN A 197 11.23 8.54 -1.82
C ASN A 197 11.36 7.56 -0.63
N GLU A 198 10.61 6.45 -0.66
CA GLU A 198 10.59 5.44 0.41
C GLU A 198 11.97 4.85 0.76
N LEU A 199 12.90 4.79 -0.19
CA LEU A 199 14.26 4.31 0.06
C LEU A 199 15.09 5.36 0.81
N SER A 200 15.02 6.62 0.38
CA SER A 200 15.66 7.74 1.06
C SER A 200 15.13 7.95 2.49
N GLU A 201 13.80 7.83 2.71
CA GLU A 201 13.22 7.86 4.06
C GLU A 201 13.79 6.72 4.94
N GLY A 202 13.97 5.53 4.35
CA GLY A 202 14.58 4.40 5.03
C GLY A 202 16.05 4.63 5.40
N PHE A 203 16.85 5.19 4.50
CA PHE A 203 18.24 5.56 4.79
C PHE A 203 18.33 6.71 5.82
N ALA A 204 17.44 7.69 5.76
CA ALA A 204 17.36 8.76 6.76
C ALA A 204 17.10 8.19 8.16
N ARG A 205 16.19 7.22 8.26
CA ARG A 205 15.92 6.50 9.50
C ARG A 205 17.14 5.73 10.01
N VAL A 206 17.82 4.97 9.14
CA VAL A 206 19.04 4.26 9.51
C VAL A 206 20.10 5.22 10.05
N LEU A 207 20.32 6.35 9.38
CA LEU A 207 21.25 7.38 9.84
C LEU A 207 20.85 7.96 11.19
N GLN A 208 19.56 8.19 11.42
CA GLN A 208 19.05 8.65 12.72
C GLN A 208 19.28 7.62 13.82
N GLU A 209 18.99 6.34 13.57
CA GLU A 209 19.23 5.26 14.54
C GLU A 209 20.71 5.13 14.90
N ILE A 210 21.61 5.27 13.91
CA ILE A 210 23.06 5.27 14.14
C ILE A 210 23.47 6.47 15.02
N ARG A 211 22.91 7.66 14.76
CA ARG A 211 23.15 8.86 15.60
C ARG A 211 22.66 8.69 17.04
N LEU A 212 21.63 7.86 17.25
CA LEU A 212 21.11 7.50 18.58
C LEU A 212 21.92 6.36 19.24
N GLY A 213 23.02 5.91 18.63
CA GLY A 213 23.94 4.94 19.20
C GLY A 213 23.69 3.48 18.78
N LYS A 214 22.73 3.22 17.88
CA LYS A 214 22.51 1.87 17.34
C LYS A 214 23.66 1.47 16.42
N LEU A 215 24.07 0.21 16.45
CA LEU A 215 25.12 -0.28 15.55
C LEU A 215 24.62 -0.24 14.09
N ARG A 216 25.46 0.28 13.18
CA ARG A 216 25.16 0.38 11.74
C ARG A 216 24.63 -0.93 11.15
N ARG A 217 25.30 -2.05 11.47
CA ARG A 217 24.92 -3.39 11.01
C ARG A 217 23.50 -3.81 11.46
N GLU A 218 23.08 -3.37 12.64
CA GLU A 218 21.76 -3.69 13.18
C GLU A 218 20.69 -2.82 12.52
N ALA A 219 20.95 -1.51 12.39
CA ALA A 219 20.05 -0.58 11.73
C ALA A 219 19.81 -0.97 10.26
N LEU A 220 20.87 -1.30 9.51
CA LEU A 220 20.75 -1.76 8.13
C LEU A 220 20.00 -3.10 8.01
N ARG A 221 20.27 -4.04 8.92
CA ARG A 221 19.57 -5.34 8.94
C ARG A 221 18.08 -5.18 9.23
N GLU A 222 17.71 -4.34 10.20
CA GLU A 222 16.30 -4.06 10.49
C GLU A 222 15.61 -3.35 9.31
N MET A 223 16.31 -2.43 8.63
CA MET A 223 15.82 -1.84 7.39
C MET A 223 15.60 -2.92 6.32
N ALA A 224 16.53 -3.86 6.15
CA ALA A 224 16.37 -4.97 5.20
C ALA A 224 15.19 -5.87 5.52
N ASP A 225 15.01 -6.22 6.80
CA ASP A 225 13.90 -7.04 7.28
C ASP A 225 12.55 -6.33 7.11
N THR A 226 12.54 -5.00 7.16
CA THR A 226 11.35 -4.15 7.00
C THR A 226 11.02 -3.91 5.53
N VAL A 227 12.02 -3.73 4.68
CA VAL A 227 11.84 -3.57 3.23
C VAL A 227 11.41 -4.89 2.60
N ASP A 228 11.95 -6.02 3.09
CA ASP A 228 11.59 -7.38 2.68
C ASP A 228 11.63 -7.57 1.15
N LEU A 229 12.77 -7.16 0.58
CA LEU A 229 13.11 -7.32 -0.83
C LEU A 229 14.43 -8.10 -0.95
N PRO A 230 14.47 -9.24 -1.68
CA PRO A 230 15.67 -10.06 -1.79
C PRO A 230 16.91 -9.30 -2.28
N ASP A 231 16.75 -8.42 -3.27
CA ASP A 231 17.84 -7.58 -3.80
C ASP A 231 18.43 -6.67 -2.72
N PHE A 232 17.56 -6.02 -1.95
CA PHE A 232 17.96 -5.08 -0.92
C PHE A 232 18.62 -5.80 0.26
N SER A 233 18.06 -6.94 0.70
CA SER A 233 18.66 -7.77 1.75
C SER A 233 20.02 -8.32 1.33
N THR A 234 20.19 -8.70 0.05
CA THR A 234 21.48 -9.14 -0.49
C THR A 234 22.52 -8.03 -0.43
N PHE A 235 22.14 -6.83 -0.88
CA PHE A 235 22.98 -5.64 -0.81
C PHE A 235 23.41 -5.34 0.64
N VAL A 236 22.46 -5.26 1.57
CA VAL A 236 22.74 -4.99 2.99
C VAL A 236 23.66 -6.04 3.59
N ALA A 237 23.42 -7.33 3.33
CA ALA A 237 24.27 -8.41 3.80
C ALA A 237 25.71 -8.28 3.29
N ALA A 238 25.88 -7.92 2.01
CA ALA A 238 27.18 -7.69 1.41
C ALA A 238 27.92 -6.50 2.05
N ILE A 239 27.22 -5.40 2.35
CA ILE A 239 27.81 -4.25 3.05
C ILE A 239 28.24 -4.61 4.46
N ILE A 240 27.38 -5.29 5.23
CA ILE A 240 27.71 -5.73 6.59
C ILE A 240 28.93 -6.66 6.57
N GLN A 241 28.99 -7.58 5.60
CA GLN A 241 30.12 -8.48 5.45
C GLN A 241 31.41 -7.73 5.07
N ALA A 242 31.34 -6.76 4.17
CA ALA A 242 32.48 -5.93 3.79
C ALA A 242 33.07 -5.18 4.98
N GLU A 243 32.20 -4.60 5.81
CA GLU A 243 32.58 -3.88 7.03
C GLU A 243 33.24 -4.83 8.05
N GLN A 244 32.68 -6.02 8.26
CA GLN A 244 33.23 -7.01 9.20
C GLN A 244 34.58 -7.58 8.78
N LEU A 245 34.77 -7.82 7.48
CA LEU A 245 35.98 -8.41 6.92
C LEU A 245 37.03 -7.37 6.50
N GLY A 246 36.73 -6.07 6.62
CA GLY A 246 37.62 -5.00 6.17
C GLY A 246 37.82 -4.92 4.65
N VAL A 247 36.87 -5.47 3.87
CA VAL A 247 36.91 -5.43 2.41
C VAL A 247 36.41 -4.06 1.92
N SER A 248 36.97 -3.56 0.82
CA SER A 248 36.56 -2.29 0.22
C SER A 248 35.05 -2.24 -0.05
N ILE A 249 34.35 -1.35 0.65
CA ILE A 249 32.91 -1.08 0.46
C ILE A 249 32.64 -0.57 -0.96
N ALA A 250 33.53 0.26 -1.52
CA ALA A 250 33.42 0.73 -2.91
C ALA A 250 33.35 -0.44 -3.91
N LYS A 251 34.23 -1.44 -3.74
CA LYS A 251 34.23 -2.63 -4.61
C LYS A 251 32.92 -3.41 -4.50
N VAL A 252 32.39 -3.57 -3.28
CA VAL A 252 31.12 -4.27 -3.04
C VAL A 252 29.95 -3.51 -3.65
N LEU A 253 29.89 -2.19 -3.45
CA LEU A 253 28.88 -1.31 -4.04
C LEU A 253 28.87 -1.39 -5.56
N ARG A 254 30.04 -1.34 -6.21
CA ARG A 254 30.16 -1.46 -7.66
C ARG A 254 29.61 -2.78 -8.19
N ILE A 255 30.00 -3.90 -7.57
CA ILE A 255 29.48 -5.24 -7.92
C ILE A 255 27.96 -5.29 -7.76
N GLN A 256 27.42 -4.76 -6.65
CA GLN A 256 25.98 -4.76 -6.40
C GLN A 256 25.24 -3.85 -7.39
N SER A 257 25.79 -2.69 -7.74
CA SER A 257 25.17 -1.80 -8.72
C SER A 257 25.11 -2.45 -10.11
N ASP A 258 26.22 -3.04 -10.58
CA ASP A 258 26.25 -3.75 -11.86
C ASP A 258 25.25 -4.90 -11.90
N GLN A 259 25.16 -5.69 -10.81
CA GLN A 259 24.15 -6.74 -10.68
C GLN A 259 22.72 -6.19 -10.75
N MET A 260 22.45 -5.06 -10.10
CA MET A 260 21.13 -4.43 -10.12
C MET A 260 20.76 -3.88 -11.49
N ARG A 261 21.71 -3.32 -12.24
CA ARG A 261 21.51 -2.90 -13.64
C ARG A 261 21.14 -4.08 -14.53
N VAL A 262 21.84 -5.21 -14.39
CA VAL A 262 21.50 -6.46 -15.11
C VAL A 262 20.11 -6.94 -14.74
N ARG A 263 19.76 -6.99 -13.45
CA ARG A 263 18.41 -7.40 -12.99
C ARG A 263 17.32 -6.47 -13.49
N ARG A 264 17.56 -5.16 -13.54
CA ARG A 264 16.61 -4.17 -14.09
C ARG A 264 16.31 -4.47 -15.56
N ARG A 265 17.33 -4.80 -16.36
CA ARG A 265 17.17 -5.22 -17.76
C ARG A 265 16.40 -6.54 -17.87
N GLN A 266 16.76 -7.55 -17.09
CA GLN A 266 16.08 -8.85 -17.10
C GLN A 266 14.59 -8.73 -16.75
N ARG A 267 14.22 -7.90 -15.78
CA ARG A 267 12.82 -7.62 -15.44
C ARG A 267 12.06 -6.97 -16.58
N ALA A 268 12.68 -6.02 -17.28
CA ALA A 268 12.07 -5.40 -18.45
C ALA A 268 11.86 -6.44 -19.57
N GLU A 269 12.83 -7.34 -19.79
CA GLU A 269 12.72 -8.45 -20.75
C GLU A 269 11.65 -9.47 -20.34
N GLU A 270 11.52 -9.78 -19.05
CA GLU A 270 10.46 -10.65 -18.53
C GLU A 270 9.06 -10.07 -18.72
N GLU A 271 8.86 -8.78 -18.42
CA GLU A 271 7.58 -8.12 -18.64
C GLU A 271 7.25 -8.02 -20.14
N ALA A 272 8.25 -7.79 -20.99
CA ALA A 272 8.09 -7.83 -22.44
C ALA A 272 7.67 -9.23 -22.94
N ARG A 273 8.26 -10.31 -22.40
CA ARG A 273 7.88 -11.70 -22.75
C ARG A 273 6.48 -12.09 -22.30
N LYS A 274 5.92 -11.44 -21.28
CA LYS A 274 4.52 -11.66 -20.84
C LYS A 274 3.50 -10.94 -21.73
N ALA A 275 3.91 -9.94 -22.51
CA ALA A 275 3.00 -9.15 -23.33
C ALA A 275 2.26 -9.98 -24.40
N PRO A 276 2.91 -10.89 -25.18
CA PRO A 276 2.21 -11.73 -26.15
C PRO A 276 1.10 -12.59 -25.54
N VAL A 277 1.34 -13.17 -24.36
CA VAL A 277 0.34 -14.01 -23.65
C VAL A 277 -0.90 -13.19 -23.28
N LYS A 278 -0.70 -11.95 -22.81
CA LYS A 278 -1.81 -11.04 -22.49
C LYS A 278 -2.61 -10.61 -23.72
N ILE A 279 -2.00 -10.53 -24.89
CA ILE A 279 -2.66 -10.18 -26.16
C ILE A 279 -3.44 -11.38 -26.73
N MET A 280 -2.93 -12.60 -26.55
CA MET A 280 -3.61 -13.82 -27.03
C MET A 280 -4.97 -14.03 -26.36
N LEU A 281 -5.12 -13.70 -25.08
CA LEU A 281 -6.35 -14.00 -24.35
C LEU A 281 -7.59 -13.24 -24.90
N PRO A 282 -7.58 -11.90 -25.07
CA PRO A 282 -8.67 -11.21 -25.77
C PRO A 282 -8.83 -11.67 -27.21
N ALA A 283 -7.73 -11.93 -27.92
CA ALA A 283 -7.77 -12.36 -29.31
C ALA A 283 -8.54 -13.68 -29.46
N VAL A 284 -8.22 -14.70 -28.67
CA VAL A 284 -8.93 -15.99 -28.71
C VAL A 284 -10.37 -15.82 -28.23
N LEU A 285 -10.62 -15.07 -27.16
CA LEU A 285 -11.95 -14.94 -26.56
C LEU A 285 -12.92 -14.15 -27.45
N LEU A 286 -12.45 -13.21 -28.28
CA LEU A 286 -13.29 -12.41 -29.18
C LEU A 286 -13.29 -12.92 -30.62
N ILE A 287 -12.13 -13.27 -31.18
CA ILE A 287 -12.01 -13.66 -32.59
C ILE A 287 -12.57 -15.07 -32.81
N PHE A 288 -12.32 -16.01 -31.89
CA PHE A 288 -12.72 -17.41 -32.08
C PHE A 288 -14.26 -17.57 -32.11
N PRO A 289 -15.05 -16.96 -31.19
CA PRO A 289 -16.51 -17.01 -31.29
C PRO A 289 -17.06 -16.28 -32.52
N ALA A 290 -16.45 -15.16 -32.92
CA ALA A 290 -16.84 -14.44 -34.12
C ALA A 290 -16.62 -15.27 -35.39
N LEU A 291 -15.48 -15.97 -35.49
CA LEU A 291 -15.21 -16.90 -36.59
C LEU A 291 -16.21 -18.07 -36.62
N PHE A 292 -16.53 -18.65 -35.46
CA PHE A 292 -17.54 -19.70 -35.36
C PHE A 292 -18.93 -19.22 -35.82
N ALA A 293 -19.34 -18.01 -35.43
CA ALA A 293 -20.60 -17.43 -35.85
C ALA A 293 -20.66 -17.20 -37.37
N ILE A 294 -19.55 -16.76 -37.99
CA ILE A 294 -19.47 -16.53 -39.44
C ILE A 294 -19.50 -17.86 -40.22
N ILE A 295 -18.78 -18.88 -39.76
CA ILE A 295 -18.67 -20.15 -40.47
C ILE A 295 -19.89 -21.05 -40.25
N LEU A 296 -20.33 -21.22 -38.99
CA LEU A 296 -21.47 -22.08 -38.67
C LEU A 296 -22.82 -21.39 -38.85
N GLY A 297 -22.88 -20.06 -38.85
CA GLY A 297 -24.13 -19.30 -39.02
C GLY A 297 -24.91 -19.71 -40.28
N PRO A 298 -24.31 -19.66 -41.48
CA PRO A 298 -24.97 -20.08 -42.71
C PRO A 298 -25.30 -21.58 -42.72
N ALA A 299 -24.41 -22.42 -42.20
CA ALA A 299 -24.61 -23.87 -42.14
C ALA A 299 -25.81 -24.25 -41.25
N ALA A 300 -25.99 -23.56 -40.13
CA ALA A 300 -27.13 -23.75 -39.23
C ALA A 300 -28.44 -23.29 -39.87
N ILE A 301 -28.45 -22.14 -40.56
CA ILE A 301 -29.63 -21.65 -41.30
C ILE A 301 -30.02 -22.64 -42.40
N ASN A 302 -29.05 -23.07 -43.23
CA ASN A 302 -29.29 -24.07 -44.27
C ASN A 302 -29.85 -25.39 -43.71
N LEU A 303 -29.34 -25.85 -42.56
CA LEU A 303 -29.85 -27.06 -41.92
C LEU A 303 -31.28 -26.89 -41.39
N MET A 304 -31.60 -25.73 -40.83
CA MET A 304 -32.96 -25.39 -40.40
C MET A 304 -33.92 -25.29 -41.57
N ASP A 305 -33.50 -24.76 -42.72
CA ASP A 305 -34.34 -24.69 -43.93
C ASP A 305 -34.63 -26.10 -44.47
N ILE A 306 -33.64 -27.00 -44.47
CA ILE A 306 -33.81 -28.40 -44.91
C ILE A 306 -34.72 -29.19 -43.95
N LEU A 307 -34.56 -28.99 -42.64
CA LEU A 307 -35.37 -29.69 -41.63
C LEU A 307 -36.78 -29.09 -41.50
N GLY A 308 -36.91 -27.76 -41.59
CA GLY A 308 -38.19 -27.03 -41.52
C GLY A 308 -39.02 -27.13 -42.80
N GLY A 309 -38.38 -27.25 -43.96
CA GLY A 309 -39.03 -27.51 -45.24
C GLY A 309 -39.70 -28.88 -45.36
N SER A 310 -39.41 -29.82 -44.45
CA SER A 310 -40.03 -31.15 -44.42
C SER A 310 -41.45 -31.19 -43.85
N ASN A 311 -41.98 -30.07 -43.33
CA ASN A 311 -43.31 -30.00 -42.70
C ASN A 311 -44.39 -29.28 -43.54
N ILE A 312 -44.16 -29.02 -44.84
CA ILE A 312 -45.11 -28.31 -45.73
C ILE A 312 -45.52 -29.13 -46.97
N MET A 313 -45.23 -30.43 -47.01
CA MET A 313 -45.72 -31.33 -48.06
C MET A 313 -46.35 -32.58 -47.43
N GLY A 314 -47.45 -32.36 -46.72
CA GLY A 314 -48.47 -33.39 -46.53
C GLY A 314 -49.57 -33.20 -47.58
N PRO A 315 -49.74 -34.15 -48.49
CA PRO A 315 -51.05 -34.66 -48.86
C PRO A 315 -51.37 -35.97 -48.12
#